data_AF-A0A813PG26-F1
#
_entry.id   AF-A0A813PG26-F1
#
_cell.length_a   1.000
_cell.length_b   1.000
_cell.length_c   1.000
_cell.angle_alpha   90.00
_cell.angle_beta   90.00
_cell.angle_gamma   90.00
#
_symmetry.space_group_name_H-M   'P 1'
#
loop_
_entity.id
_entity.type
_entity.pdbx_description
1 polymer ?
#
loop_
_entity_poly.entity_id
_entity_poly.type
_entity_poly.pdbx_seq_one_letter_code
_entity_poly.pdbx_strand_id
1 'polypeptide(L)'
;MSSASSHIVQLTNTQLDDLINKRARFKQRSHDKHTQTHQPQLESPALNTSSVLLSSRYLPQIAIVLLGSSMLERFKATGKDSRIGQMQYPQLFNAGVGGDKIENVLYRINLGLLRLLKPRNPKVFVLYLGGNNIQPKQALTHQNLDDYYLLLQALLMTWPTPPQILVTGLFKQKK
;
A
#
# COMPACT_ATOMS: atom_id res chain seq x y z
N MET A 1 -23.11 -14.13 26.09
CA MET A 1 -21.71 -13.99 25.62
C MET A 1 -21.58 -14.81 24.34
N SER A 2 -21.64 -14.16 23.17
CA SER A 2 -21.61 -14.82 21.87
C SER A 2 -20.16 -14.85 21.37
N SER A 3 -19.59 -16.04 21.24
CA SER A 3 -18.26 -16.26 20.67
C SER A 3 -18.26 -15.95 19.18
N ALA A 4 -17.89 -14.74 18.80
CA ALA A 4 -17.48 -14.45 17.43
C ALA A 4 -16.06 -14.96 17.22
N SER A 5 -15.90 -16.28 17.13
CA SER A 5 -14.77 -16.86 16.39
C SER A 5 -15.04 -16.56 14.92
N SER A 6 -14.60 -15.39 14.47
CA SER A 6 -14.60 -15.03 13.06
C SER A 6 -13.68 -16.02 12.34
N HIS A 7 -14.31 -16.99 11.69
CA HIS A 7 -13.66 -17.81 10.68
C HIS A 7 -12.91 -16.87 9.73
N ILE A 8 -11.59 -16.96 9.72
CA ILE A 8 -10.80 -16.46 8.60
C ILE A 8 -11.25 -17.31 7.43
N VAL A 9 -12.24 -16.83 6.68
CA VAL A 9 -12.66 -17.47 5.43
C VAL A 9 -11.42 -17.42 4.54
N GLN A 10 -10.84 -18.59 4.25
CA GLN A 10 -9.78 -18.69 3.26
C GLN A 10 -10.40 -18.37 1.90
N LEU A 11 -10.33 -17.10 1.50
CA LEU A 11 -10.73 -16.68 0.18
C LEU A 11 -9.82 -17.34 -0.86
N THR A 12 -10.39 -17.82 -1.95
CA THR A 12 -9.62 -18.10 -3.16
C THR A 12 -9.14 -16.78 -3.78
N ASN A 13 -8.11 -16.81 -4.63
CA ASN A 13 -7.66 -15.60 -5.35
C ASN A 13 -8.79 -14.94 -6.15
N THR A 14 -9.66 -15.74 -6.78
CA THR A 14 -10.81 -15.21 -7.53
C THR A 14 -11.81 -14.51 -6.63
N GLN A 15 -12.18 -15.11 -5.49
CA GLN A 15 -13.10 -14.47 -4.53
C GLN A 15 -12.50 -13.19 -3.94
N LEU A 16 -11.19 -13.19 -3.69
CA LEU A 16 -10.46 -12.01 -3.24
C LEU A 16 -10.54 -10.88 -4.27
N ASP A 17 -10.25 -11.17 -5.54
CA ASP A 17 -10.31 -10.19 -6.63
C ASP A 17 -11.73 -9.64 -6.81
N ASP A 18 -12.76 -10.49 -6.79
CA ASP A 18 -14.17 -10.07 -6.88
C ASP A 18 -14.57 -9.15 -5.74
N LEU A 19 -14.14 -9.46 -4.51
CA LEU A 19 -14.39 -8.61 -3.35
C LEU A 19 -13.64 -7.28 -3.48
N ILE A 20 -12.37 -7.29 -3.91
CA ILE A 20 -11.61 -6.05 -4.14
C ILE A 20 -12.32 -5.19 -5.17
N ASN A 21 -12.78 -5.77 -6.28
CA ASN A 21 -13.52 -5.06 -7.33
C ASN A 21 -14.79 -4.41 -6.80
N LYS A 22 -15.54 -5.12 -5.94
CA LYS A 22 -16.78 -4.62 -5.33
C LYS A 22 -16.54 -3.51 -4.30
N ARG A 23 -15.44 -3.57 -3.56
CA ARG A 23 -15.11 -2.63 -2.46
C ARG A 23 -14.28 -1.43 -2.92
N ALA A 24 -13.54 -1.56 -4.01
CA ALA A 24 -12.73 -0.50 -4.60
C ALA A 24 -13.56 0.74 -4.92
N ARG A 25 -13.09 1.91 -4.50
CA ARG A 25 -13.70 3.20 -4.83
C ARG A 25 -12.73 4.10 -5.55
N PHE A 26 -13.17 4.56 -6.73
CA PHE A 26 -12.45 5.55 -7.52
C PHE A 26 -12.25 6.84 -6.73
N LYS A 27 -11.06 7.42 -6.90
CA LYS A 27 -10.75 8.79 -6.51
C LYS A 27 -9.73 9.34 -7.50
N GLN A 28 -10.04 10.46 -8.14
CA GLN A 28 -9.21 11.05 -9.20
C GLN A 28 -7.73 11.10 -8.82
N ARG A 29 -7.39 11.70 -7.66
CA ARG A 29 -6.01 11.78 -7.18
C ARG A 29 -5.34 10.41 -6.99
N SER A 30 -6.10 9.40 -6.54
CA SER A 30 -5.58 8.04 -6.36
C SER A 30 -5.28 7.37 -7.69
N HIS A 31 -6.18 7.57 -8.67
CA HIS A 31 -5.99 7.13 -10.04
C HIS A 31 -4.77 7.81 -10.67
N ASP A 32 -4.73 9.14 -10.70
CA ASP A 32 -3.64 9.92 -11.31
C ASP A 32 -2.29 9.56 -10.70
N LYS A 33 -2.21 9.49 -9.36
CA LYS A 33 -0.95 9.14 -8.69
C LYS A 33 -0.50 7.72 -9.05
N HIS A 34 -1.43 6.79 -9.18
CA HIS A 34 -1.11 5.43 -9.62
C HIS A 34 -0.64 5.40 -11.07
N THR A 35 -1.43 5.93 -12.01
CA THR A 35 -1.18 5.81 -13.45
C THR A 35 -0.04 6.69 -13.94
N GLN A 36 0.15 7.87 -13.35
CA GLN A 36 1.16 8.84 -13.80
C GLN A 36 2.48 8.74 -13.00
N THR A 37 2.47 8.14 -11.81
CA THR A 37 3.69 8.01 -10.98
C THR A 37 4.03 6.57 -10.64
N HIS A 38 3.17 5.85 -9.92
CA HIS A 38 3.53 4.53 -9.38
C HIS A 38 3.75 3.48 -10.47
N GLN A 39 2.84 3.39 -11.43
CA GLN A 39 2.94 2.42 -12.53
C GLN A 39 4.16 2.68 -13.41
N PRO A 40 4.40 3.90 -13.94
CA PRO A 40 5.60 4.20 -14.71
C PRO A 40 6.89 3.89 -13.94
N GLN A 41 6.92 4.16 -12.64
CA GLN A 41 8.06 3.83 -11.79
C GLN A 41 8.31 2.31 -11.70
N LEU A 42 7.26 1.50 -11.53
CA LEU A 42 7.37 0.05 -11.42
C LEU A 42 7.65 -0.65 -12.76
N GLU A 43 7.20 -0.06 -13.87
CA GLU A 43 7.45 -0.53 -15.23
C GLU A 43 8.81 -0.09 -15.77
N SER A 44 9.34 1.04 -15.28
CA SER A 44 10.65 1.54 -15.68
C SER A 44 11.77 0.60 -15.18
N PRO A 45 12.69 0.16 -16.07
CA PRO A 45 13.87 -0.61 -15.67
C PRO A 45 14.84 0.17 -14.76
N ALA A 46 14.69 1.50 -14.68
CA ALA A 46 15.71 2.43 -14.20
C ALA A 46 15.56 2.90 -12.74
N LEU A 47 14.78 2.23 -11.89
CA LEU A 47 14.66 2.66 -10.49
C LEU A 47 15.97 2.41 -9.70
N ASN A 48 16.76 3.49 -9.57
CA ASN A 48 17.81 3.76 -8.58
C ASN A 48 19.25 3.41 -9.01
N THR A 49 19.79 4.26 -9.88
CA THR A 49 21.22 4.47 -10.06
C THR A 49 21.86 4.96 -8.76
N SER A 50 22.67 4.10 -8.16
CA SER A 50 24.03 4.48 -7.74
C SER A 50 24.90 3.24 -7.88
N SER A 51 25.59 3.19 -9.02
CA SER A 51 26.67 2.28 -9.40
C SER A 51 26.40 0.78 -9.22
N VAL A 52 26.19 0.07 -10.34
CA VAL A 52 27.05 -1.03 -10.79
C VAL A 52 26.55 -1.44 -12.18
N LEU A 53 27.45 -1.39 -13.15
CA LEU A 53 27.31 -2.01 -14.47
C LEU A 53 26.73 -3.41 -14.29
N LEU A 54 25.64 -3.77 -15.00
CA LEU A 54 25.33 -5.14 -15.44
C LEU A 54 23.96 -5.16 -16.18
N SER A 55 24.04 -5.30 -17.50
CA SER A 55 23.12 -6.12 -18.33
C SER A 55 21.66 -6.28 -17.87
N SER A 56 20.76 -5.47 -18.43
CA SER A 56 19.44 -5.80 -19.05
C SER A 56 18.54 -6.96 -18.54
N ARG A 57 18.68 -7.53 -17.33
CA ARG A 57 17.82 -8.64 -16.86
C ARG A 57 17.38 -8.61 -15.40
N TYR A 58 17.81 -7.63 -14.61
CA TYR A 58 17.42 -7.53 -13.21
C TYR A 58 16.60 -6.28 -12.94
N LEU A 59 15.34 -6.49 -12.56
CA LEU A 59 14.50 -5.42 -12.05
C LEU A 59 15.11 -4.87 -10.75
N PRO A 60 15.10 -3.54 -10.52
CA PRO A 60 15.64 -3.00 -9.29
C PRO A 60 14.93 -3.57 -8.06
N GLN A 61 15.71 -3.97 -7.06
CA GLN A 61 15.18 -4.64 -5.88
C GLN A 61 14.30 -3.68 -5.06
N ILE A 62 13.02 -3.99 -4.92
CA ILE A 62 12.12 -3.31 -3.98
C ILE A 62 11.88 -4.27 -2.82
N ALA A 63 12.51 -4.01 -1.69
CA ALA A 63 12.35 -4.82 -0.48
C ALA A 63 11.26 -4.26 0.45
N ILE A 64 11.05 -2.94 0.43
CA ILE A 64 10.13 -2.24 1.33
C ILE A 64 9.12 -1.43 0.52
N VAL A 65 7.84 -1.59 0.83
CA VAL A 65 6.76 -0.77 0.26
C VAL A 65 6.09 0.04 1.36
N LEU A 66 6.07 1.36 1.21
CA LEU A 66 5.24 2.24 2.02
C LEU A 66 3.87 2.36 1.33
N LEU A 67 2.80 1.86 1.93
CA LEU A 67 1.46 1.89 1.34
C LEU A 67 0.52 2.65 2.27
N GLY A 68 0.02 3.80 1.81
CA GLY A 68 -0.76 4.62 2.71
C GLY A 68 -1.35 5.89 2.13
N SER A 69 -1.70 6.78 3.05
CA SER A 69 -2.26 8.09 2.77
C SER A 69 -1.19 9.19 2.64
N SER A 70 -1.55 10.43 2.98
CA SER A 70 -0.67 11.61 2.95
C SER A 70 0.56 11.49 3.85
N MET A 71 0.46 10.79 4.98
CA MET A 71 1.62 10.63 5.88
C MET A 71 2.76 9.87 5.20
N LEU A 72 2.45 8.78 4.49
CA LEU A 72 3.45 8.03 3.75
C LEU A 72 3.81 8.71 2.43
N GLU A 73 2.87 9.32 1.72
CA GLU A 73 3.19 10.12 0.51
C GLU A 73 4.28 11.15 0.82
N ARG A 74 4.15 11.85 1.94
CA ARG A 74 5.08 12.90 2.34
C ARG A 74 6.28 12.37 3.13
N PHE A 75 6.43 11.05 3.31
CA PHE A 75 7.55 10.47 4.06
C PHE A 75 8.92 10.89 3.49
N LYS A 76 9.03 11.07 2.16
CA LYS A 76 10.26 11.56 1.52
C LYS A 76 10.42 13.09 1.57
N ALA A 77 9.33 13.83 1.76
CA ALA A 77 9.34 15.30 1.73
C ALA A 77 9.30 15.95 3.12
N THR A 78 8.87 15.21 4.14
CA THR A 78 8.68 15.71 5.51
C THR A 78 9.76 15.13 6.42
N GLY A 79 10.39 16.00 7.22
CA GLY A 79 11.52 15.62 8.08
C GLY A 79 12.76 16.46 7.83
N LYS A 80 12.62 17.78 7.62
CA LYS A 80 13.78 18.70 7.63
C LYS A 80 14.65 18.47 8.87
N ASP A 81 14.03 18.15 10.00
CA ASP A 81 14.71 17.89 11.27
C ASP A 81 15.19 16.44 11.43
N SER A 82 14.52 15.47 10.79
CA SER A 82 14.87 14.04 10.90
C SER A 82 15.84 13.55 9.82
N ARG A 83 16.12 14.36 8.79
CA ARG A 83 16.91 14.02 7.59
C ARG A 83 16.43 12.78 6.83
N ILE A 84 15.27 12.21 7.19
CA ILE A 84 14.72 11.00 6.56
C ILE A 84 14.46 11.22 5.07
N GLY A 85 14.01 12.41 4.69
CA GLY A 85 13.82 12.80 3.29
C GLY A 85 15.11 12.95 2.47
N GLN A 86 16.27 13.06 3.14
CA GLN A 86 17.58 13.21 2.52
C GLN A 86 18.31 11.87 2.37
N MET A 87 17.83 10.82 3.03
CA MET A 87 18.40 9.47 2.95
C MET A 87 17.93 8.77 1.67
N GLN A 88 18.88 8.20 0.92
CA GLN A 88 18.55 7.33 -0.21
C GLN A 88 18.21 5.94 0.31
N TYR A 89 16.95 5.55 0.13
CA TYR A 89 16.48 4.19 0.36
C TYR A 89 16.24 3.50 -0.98
N PRO A 90 17.28 2.97 -1.66
CA PRO A 90 17.16 2.46 -3.02
C PRO A 90 16.22 1.25 -3.14
N GLN A 91 15.96 0.54 -2.03
CA GLN A 91 15.03 -0.59 -2.00
C GLN A 91 13.62 -0.23 -1.52
N LEU A 92 13.36 1.06 -1.26
CA LEU A 92 12.07 1.55 -0.77
C LEU A 92 11.25 2.14 -1.90
N PHE A 93 10.07 1.56 -2.09
CA PHE A 93 9.04 2.09 -2.96
C PHE A 93 7.96 2.78 -2.14
N ASN A 94 7.68 4.04 -2.44
CA ASN A 94 6.65 4.80 -1.74
C ASN A 94 5.37 4.85 -2.60
N ALA A 95 4.37 4.07 -2.19
CA ALA A 95 3.05 3.99 -2.78
C ALA A 95 1.98 4.76 -1.97
N GLY A 96 2.39 5.80 -1.22
CA GLY A 96 1.50 6.68 -0.47
C GLY A 96 0.79 7.70 -1.35
N VAL A 97 -0.49 7.94 -1.07
CA VAL A 97 -1.32 8.93 -1.80
C VAL A 97 -2.12 9.79 -0.83
N GLY A 98 -1.98 11.11 -0.94
CA GLY A 98 -2.69 12.06 -0.11
C GLY A 98 -4.20 11.93 -0.19
N GLY A 99 -4.82 11.77 0.98
CA GLY A 99 -6.27 11.64 1.11
C GLY A 99 -6.82 10.26 0.76
N ASP A 100 -6.00 9.25 0.44
CA ASP A 100 -6.51 7.89 0.24
C ASP A 100 -7.18 7.39 1.52
N LYS A 101 -8.40 6.88 1.35
CA LYS A 101 -9.06 5.97 2.28
C LYS A 101 -8.71 4.52 1.93
N ILE A 102 -9.09 3.57 2.78
CA ILE A 102 -8.81 2.14 2.57
C ILE A 102 -9.36 1.66 1.20
N GLU A 103 -10.59 2.04 0.87
CA GLU A 103 -11.26 1.70 -0.40
C GLU A 103 -10.57 2.29 -1.65
N ASN A 104 -9.82 3.40 -1.49
CA ASN A 104 -9.04 3.96 -2.58
C ASN A 104 -7.73 3.18 -2.80
N VAL A 105 -7.16 2.61 -1.75
CA VAL A 105 -6.02 1.69 -1.88
C VAL A 105 -6.47 0.41 -2.57
N LEU A 106 -7.61 -0.16 -2.18
CA LEU A 106 -8.21 -1.31 -2.86
C LEU A 106 -8.42 -1.02 -4.36
N TYR A 107 -8.84 0.21 -4.70
CA TYR A 107 -8.92 0.63 -6.10
C TYR A 107 -7.57 0.59 -6.82
N ARG A 108 -6.47 1.06 -6.21
CA ARG A 108 -5.13 0.94 -6.82
C ARG A 108 -4.66 -0.50 -6.93
N ILE A 109 -5.05 -1.37 -6.00
CA ILE A 109 -4.80 -2.82 -6.10
C ILE A 109 -5.54 -3.40 -7.30
N ASN A 110 -6.81 -3.05 -7.49
CA ASN A 110 -7.60 -3.44 -8.65
C ASN A 110 -6.96 -2.99 -9.98
N LEU A 111 -6.40 -1.77 -10.04
CA LEU A 111 -5.64 -1.31 -11.21
C LEU A 111 -4.36 -2.10 -11.49
N GLY A 112 -3.89 -2.92 -10.54
CA GLY A 112 -2.77 -3.82 -10.71
C GLY A 112 -1.53 -3.45 -9.90
N LEU A 113 -1.64 -2.59 -8.88
CA LEU A 113 -0.49 -2.21 -8.04
C LEU A 113 0.28 -3.44 -7.50
N LEU A 114 -0.43 -4.44 -6.96
CA LEU A 114 0.24 -5.65 -6.45
C LEU A 114 0.78 -6.52 -7.58
N ARG A 115 0.09 -6.59 -8.72
CA ARG A 115 0.58 -7.30 -9.92
C ARG A 115 1.90 -6.72 -10.41
N LEU A 116 2.05 -5.40 -10.41
CA LEU A 116 3.28 -4.71 -10.79
C LEU A 116 4.41 -4.89 -9.76
N LEU A 117 4.08 -5.00 -8.47
CA LEU A 117 5.04 -5.26 -7.40
C LEU A 117 5.44 -6.74 -7.31
N LYS A 118 4.62 -7.67 -7.82
CA LYS A 118 4.81 -9.12 -7.67
C LYS A 118 6.20 -9.60 -8.09
N PRO A 119 6.74 -9.19 -9.27
CA PRO A 119 8.09 -9.60 -9.71
C PRO A 119 9.23 -9.12 -8.80
N ARG A 120 9.00 -8.07 -8.00
CA ARG A 120 10.01 -7.48 -7.11
C ARG A 120 10.11 -8.20 -5.76
N ASN A 121 9.11 -9.04 -5.44
CA ASN A 121 9.02 -9.82 -4.20
C ASN A 121 9.34 -9.03 -2.92
N PRO A 122 8.60 -7.93 -2.62
CA PRO A 122 8.86 -7.11 -1.44
C PRO A 122 8.74 -7.95 -0.17
N LYS A 123 9.59 -7.65 0.81
CA LYS A 123 9.66 -8.38 2.08
C LYS A 123 8.88 -7.69 3.19
N VAL A 124 8.71 -6.38 3.09
CA VAL A 124 8.04 -5.57 4.11
C VAL A 124 7.05 -4.61 3.49
N PHE A 125 5.85 -4.57 4.03
CA PHE A 125 4.87 -3.51 3.79
C PHE A 125 4.69 -2.69 5.06
N VAL A 126 4.84 -1.38 4.96
CA VAL A 126 4.50 -0.43 6.04
C VAL A 126 3.19 0.25 5.67
N LEU A 127 2.15 0.03 6.50
CA LEU A 127 0.80 0.50 6.25
C LEU A 127 0.44 1.68 7.16
N TYR A 128 0.05 2.81 6.55
CA TYR A 128 -0.59 3.93 7.24
C TYR A 128 -1.90 4.28 6.51
N LEU A 129 -3.01 3.72 6.99
CA LEU A 129 -4.34 3.80 6.36
C LEU A 129 -5.45 3.86 7.41
N GLY A 130 -6.61 4.38 7.03
CA GLY A 130 -7.77 4.51 7.92
C GLY A 130 -7.95 5.91 8.52
N GLY A 131 -6.89 6.72 8.59
CA GLY A 131 -6.98 8.10 9.11
C GLY A 131 -7.97 8.99 8.35
N ASN A 132 -8.11 8.79 7.04
CA ASN A 132 -9.09 9.52 6.20
C ASN A 132 -10.48 8.88 6.20
N ASN A 133 -10.65 7.70 6.79
CA ASN A 133 -11.94 7.02 6.95
C ASN A 133 -12.67 7.50 8.22
N ILE A 134 -11.94 8.08 9.17
CA ILE A 134 -12.48 8.66 10.40
C ILE A 134 -13.09 10.03 10.08
N GLN A 135 -14.29 10.27 10.60
CA GLN A 135 -14.93 11.58 10.57
C GLN A 135 -15.02 12.16 12.00
N PRO A 136 -15.26 13.48 12.15
CA PRO A 136 -15.56 14.05 13.46
C PRO A 136 -16.62 13.22 14.21
N LYS A 137 -16.25 12.70 15.39
CA LYS A 137 -17.12 11.88 16.26
C LYS A 137 -17.54 10.52 15.69
N GLN A 138 -16.92 10.05 14.60
CA GLN A 138 -17.20 8.72 14.04
C GLN A 138 -15.89 7.93 13.90
N ALA A 139 -15.84 6.79 14.60
CA ALA A 139 -14.77 5.83 14.45
C ALA A 139 -14.85 5.11 13.09
N LEU A 140 -13.91 4.17 12.84
CA LEU A 140 -14.00 3.29 11.69
C LEU A 140 -15.29 2.46 11.76
N THR A 141 -15.99 2.38 10.63
CA THR A 141 -17.17 1.52 10.50
C THR A 141 -16.74 0.05 10.36
N HIS A 142 -17.66 -0.89 10.61
CA HIS A 142 -17.42 -2.32 10.32
C HIS A 142 -16.98 -2.52 8.87
N GLN A 143 -17.58 -1.79 7.93
CA GLN A 143 -17.18 -1.85 6.53
C GLN A 143 -15.71 -1.44 6.31
N ASN A 144 -15.25 -0.41 7.02
CA ASN A 144 -13.85 0.00 6.92
C ASN A 144 -12.90 -1.06 7.48
N LEU A 145 -13.31 -1.77 8.53
CA LEU A 145 -12.54 -2.89 9.07
C LEU A 145 -12.51 -4.05 8.07
N ASP A 146 -13.65 -4.41 7.47
CA ASP A 146 -13.72 -5.44 6.43
C ASP A 146 -12.83 -5.11 5.22
N ASP A 147 -12.85 -3.85 4.77
CA ASP A 147 -12.00 -3.39 3.67
C ASP A 147 -10.51 -3.45 4.07
N TYR A 148 -10.19 -3.19 5.35
CA TYR A 148 -8.83 -3.31 5.86
C TYR A 148 -8.38 -4.77 5.92
N TYR A 149 -9.25 -5.67 6.38
CA TYR A 149 -8.99 -7.12 6.36
C TYR A 149 -8.78 -7.62 4.93
N LEU A 150 -9.58 -7.14 3.97
CA LEU A 150 -9.44 -7.47 2.57
C LEU A 150 -8.09 -7.03 2.00
N LEU A 151 -7.64 -5.81 2.35
CA LEU A 151 -6.31 -5.31 2.01
C LEU A 151 -5.20 -6.21 2.58
N LEU A 152 -5.29 -6.59 3.86
CA LEU A 152 -4.30 -7.45 4.50
C LEU A 152 -4.24 -8.83 3.83
N GLN A 153 -5.40 -9.43 3.53
CA GLN A 153 -5.47 -10.70 2.81
C GLN A 153 -4.83 -10.59 1.43
N ALA A 154 -5.10 -9.51 0.69
CA ALA A 154 -4.48 -9.28 -0.62
C ALA A 154 -2.94 -9.24 -0.53
N LEU A 155 -2.40 -8.57 0.48
CA LEU A 155 -0.95 -8.50 0.69
C LEU A 155 -0.35 -9.87 1.07
N LEU A 156 -1.01 -10.61 1.96
CA LEU A 156 -0.52 -11.91 2.43
C LEU A 156 -0.60 -13.00 1.34
N MET A 157 -1.58 -12.93 0.45
CA MET A 157 -1.83 -13.95 -0.58
C MET A 157 -1.11 -13.70 -1.92
N THR A 158 -0.60 -12.49 -2.16
CA THR A 158 -0.02 -12.14 -3.46
C THR A 158 1.29 -12.91 -3.77
N TRP A 159 2.07 -13.25 -2.74
CA TRP A 159 3.38 -13.90 -2.87
C TRP A 159 3.40 -15.29 -2.21
N PRO A 160 4.17 -16.27 -2.76
CA PRO A 160 4.32 -17.59 -2.14
C PRO A 160 4.90 -17.53 -0.72
N THR A 161 5.82 -16.61 -0.47
CA THR A 161 6.28 -16.24 0.87
C THR A 161 5.64 -14.92 1.24
N PRO A 162 4.68 -14.89 2.18
CA PRO A 162 4.00 -13.67 2.57
C PRO A 162 4.99 -12.62 3.09
N PRO A 163 4.81 -11.33 2.75
CA PRO A 163 5.63 -10.27 3.31
C PRO A 163 5.28 -10.04 4.78
N GLN A 164 6.23 -9.47 5.53
CA GLN A 164 5.93 -8.90 6.84
C GLN A 164 5.12 -7.62 6.67
N ILE A 165 4.04 -7.48 7.44
CA ILE A 165 3.17 -6.30 7.40
C ILE A 165 3.31 -5.55 8.72
N LEU A 166 3.78 -4.30 8.64
CA LEU A 166 3.87 -3.36 9.75
C LEU A 166 2.73 -2.36 9.65
N VAL A 167 1.73 -2.50 10.51
CA VAL A 167 0.61 -1.55 10.60
C VAL A 167 0.94 -0.48 11.61
N THR A 168 0.99 0.77 11.19
CA THR A 168 1.13 1.90 12.11
C THR A 168 -0.22 2.24 12.75
N GLY A 169 -0.21 2.58 14.03
CA GLY A 169 -1.39 3.14 14.69
C GLY A 169 -1.83 4.46 14.07
N LEU A 170 -3.11 4.80 14.21
CA LEU A 170 -3.63 6.09 13.78
C LEU A 170 -3.20 7.18 14.76
N PHE A 171 -2.47 8.17 14.25
CA PHE A 171 -2.08 9.33 15.07
C PHE A 171 -3.29 10.24 15.30
N LYS A 172 -3.40 10.77 16.52
CA LYS A 172 -4.41 11.79 16.85
C LYS A 172 -4.17 13.03 16.00
N GLN A 173 -5.14 13.37 15.14
CA GLN A 173 -5.10 14.63 14.41
C GLN A 173 -5.47 15.75 15.40
N LYS A 174 -4.57 16.70 15.62
CA LYS A 174 -4.95 17.97 16.25
C LYS A 174 -5.86 18.70 15.26
N LYS A 175 -7.09 18.93 15.66
CA LYS A 175 -7.97 19.89 14.99
C LYS A 175 -7.52 21.30 15.34
#